data_AF-A0A661ZZN9-F1
#
_entry.id   AF-A0A661ZZN9-F1
#
_cell.length_a   1.000
_cell.length_b   1.000
_cell.length_c   1.000
_cell.angle_alpha   90.00
_cell.angle_beta   90.00
_cell.angle_gamma   90.00
#
_symmetry.space_group_name_H-M   'P 1'
#
loop_
_entity.id
_entity.type
_entity.pdbx_description
1 polymer ?
#
loop_
_entity_poly.entity_id
_entity_poly.type
_entity_poly.pdbx_seq_one_letter_code
_entity_poly.pdbx_strand_id
1 'polypeptide(L)'
;MLNRGGVSASSTTYSGSNNISNVAWYKDNSGGKTHAVGQKKANELGIYDMSGNVWEWCSDWKGDYKSMSQTNPQGPSTGSYLVIRGGSWLSIARGCRTASRDGSSPGDGNRSLGFRLVFVP
;
A
#
# COMPACT_ATOMS: atom_id res chain seq x y z
N MET A 1 -3.58 -9.88 0.93
CA MET A 1 -4.61 -9.73 2.00
C MET A 1 -4.24 -8.68 3.04
N LEU A 2 -2.97 -8.59 3.46
CA LEU A 2 -2.53 -7.70 4.55
C LEU A 2 -2.93 -6.22 4.38
N ASN A 3 -2.88 -5.69 3.14
CA ASN A 3 -3.21 -4.29 2.89
C ASN A 3 -4.65 -3.90 3.27
N ARG A 4 -5.59 -4.86 3.21
CA ARG A 4 -6.98 -4.57 3.58
C ARG A 4 -7.20 -4.63 5.10
N GLY A 5 -6.36 -5.37 5.84
CA GLY A 5 -6.21 -5.19 7.27
C GLY A 5 -7.19 -5.92 8.19
N GLY A 6 -7.63 -7.14 7.85
CA GLY A 6 -8.48 -7.97 8.72
C GLY A 6 -9.73 -8.53 8.06
N VAL A 7 -10.75 -8.87 8.86
CA VAL A 7 -12.04 -9.43 8.39
C VAL A 7 -13.00 -8.30 8.02
N SER A 8 -13.00 -7.19 8.77
CA SER A 8 -13.80 -5.99 8.48
C SER A 8 -13.17 -5.12 7.38
N ALA A 9 -12.00 -5.52 6.90
CA ALA A 9 -11.24 -4.96 5.80
C ALA A 9 -12.02 -4.72 4.49
N SER A 10 -13.11 -5.46 4.28
CA SER A 10 -14.01 -5.27 3.14
C SER A 10 -14.88 -4.01 3.25
N SER A 11 -14.94 -3.37 4.43
CA SER A 11 -15.79 -2.21 4.71
C SER A 11 -15.03 -0.87 4.80
N THR A 12 -13.70 -0.89 4.73
CA THR A 12 -12.86 0.31 4.90
C THR A 12 -12.09 0.68 3.64
N THR A 13 -12.13 1.97 3.30
CA THR A 13 -11.49 2.55 2.12
C THR A 13 -9.96 2.59 2.26
N TYR A 14 -9.48 2.84 3.48
CA TYR A 14 -8.07 2.86 3.88
C TYR A 14 -7.83 1.75 4.88
N SER A 15 -6.58 1.33 5.07
CA SER A 15 -6.27 0.21 5.97
C SER A 15 -6.63 0.57 7.41
N GLY A 16 -7.74 0.03 7.92
CA GLY A 16 -8.22 0.26 9.29
C GLY A 16 -9.19 1.45 9.48
N SER A 17 -9.55 2.20 8.43
CA SER A 17 -10.55 3.29 8.56
C SER A 17 -11.13 3.77 7.22
N ASN A 18 -12.31 4.39 7.28
CA ASN A 18 -12.85 5.21 6.18
C ASN A 18 -12.37 6.67 6.24
N ASN A 19 -11.74 7.09 7.35
CA ASN A 19 -11.13 8.40 7.48
C ASN A 19 -9.61 8.28 7.33
N ILE A 20 -9.07 8.81 6.24
CA ILE A 20 -7.64 8.75 5.91
C ILE A 20 -6.74 9.37 6.99
N SER A 21 -7.17 10.47 7.60
CA SER A 21 -6.35 11.22 8.57
C SER A 21 -6.01 10.41 9.82
N ASN A 22 -6.81 9.37 10.12
CA ASN A 22 -6.60 8.48 11.25
C ASN A 22 -5.49 7.45 10.98
N VAL A 23 -5.30 7.06 9.73
CA VAL A 23 -4.49 5.87 9.36
C VAL A 23 -3.30 6.21 8.46
N ALA A 24 -3.21 7.43 7.92
CA ALA A 24 -2.21 7.78 6.93
C ALA A 24 -1.52 9.11 7.18
N TRP A 25 -0.22 9.12 6.84
CA TRP A 25 0.52 10.31 6.47
C TRP A 25 0.46 10.49 4.96
N TYR A 26 -0.27 11.48 4.48
CA TYR A 26 -0.52 11.70 3.06
C TYR A 26 -0.35 13.19 2.73
N LYS A 27 -0.52 13.59 1.46
CA LYS A 27 -0.21 14.94 0.98
C LYS A 27 -0.68 16.07 1.92
N ASP A 28 -1.90 15.96 2.45
CA ASP A 28 -2.54 17.07 3.16
C ASP A 28 -2.13 17.15 4.65
N ASN A 29 -1.57 16.08 5.24
CA ASN A 29 -1.24 16.05 6.67
C ASN A 29 0.21 15.65 6.98
N SER A 30 1.01 15.29 5.98
CA SER A 30 2.39 14.83 6.18
C SER A 30 3.38 15.97 6.43
N GLY A 31 3.02 17.22 6.10
CA GLY A 31 3.96 18.33 6.11
C GLY A 31 5.09 18.16 5.08
N GLY A 32 4.87 17.37 4.02
CA GLY A 32 5.85 17.19 2.95
C GLY A 32 7.04 16.30 3.31
N LYS A 33 6.86 15.35 4.23
CA LYS A 33 7.91 14.41 4.63
C LYS A 33 7.36 13.07 5.13
N THR A 34 8.24 12.08 5.23
CA THR A 34 7.96 10.85 5.98
C THR A 34 7.84 11.12 7.47
N HIS A 35 7.17 10.21 8.17
CA HIS A 35 7.07 10.21 9.62
C HIS A 35 7.52 8.85 10.16
N ALA A 36 7.85 8.81 11.45
CA ALA A 36 8.18 7.56 12.11
C ALA A 36 7.00 6.58 11.97
N VAL A 37 7.31 5.32 11.72
CA VAL A 37 6.30 4.27 11.57
C VAL A 37 5.48 4.11 12.86
N GLY A 38 4.22 3.73 12.73
CA GLY A 38 3.36 3.43 13.87
C GLY A 38 2.75 4.63 14.59
N GLN A 39 2.85 5.84 14.04
CA GLN A 39 2.28 7.06 14.63
C GLN A 39 0.80 7.30 14.29
N LYS A 40 0.26 6.53 13.34
CA LYS A 40 -1.17 6.53 12.98
C LYS A 40 -1.84 5.25 13.49
N LYS A 41 -3.17 5.18 13.42
CA LYS A 41 -3.91 4.00 13.88
C LYS A 41 -3.57 2.78 12.99
N ALA A 42 -3.30 1.63 13.62
CA ALA A 42 -3.15 0.36 12.93
C ALA A 42 -4.48 -0.16 12.34
N ASN A 43 -4.37 -1.09 11.39
CA ASN A 43 -5.49 -1.95 11.02
C ASN A 43 -5.72 -3.07 12.04
N GLU A 44 -6.71 -3.95 11.81
CA GLU A 44 -7.12 -4.99 12.76
C GLU A 44 -6.08 -6.08 12.95
N LEU A 45 -5.11 -6.17 12.03
CA LEU A 45 -3.98 -7.08 12.11
C LEU A 45 -2.81 -6.47 12.90
N GLY A 46 -2.97 -5.26 13.44
CA GLY A 46 -1.89 -4.54 14.13
C GLY A 46 -0.84 -3.98 13.17
N ILE A 47 -1.13 -3.87 11.88
CA ILE A 47 -0.19 -3.37 10.87
C ILE A 47 -0.44 -1.88 10.64
N TYR A 48 0.64 -1.11 10.72
CA TYR A 48 0.66 0.35 10.61
C TYR A 48 1.10 0.82 9.22
N ASP A 49 0.71 2.04 8.87
CA ASP A 49 1.18 2.76 7.68
C ASP A 49 0.92 2.03 6.35
N MET A 50 -0.08 1.13 6.32
CA MET A 50 -0.55 0.46 5.10
C MET A 50 -1.31 1.43 4.17
N SER A 51 -1.52 2.67 4.60
CA SER A 51 -2.06 3.77 3.81
C SER A 51 -1.20 5.02 4.08
N GLY A 52 -0.53 5.57 3.06
CA GLY A 52 0.37 6.70 3.20
C GLY A 52 1.78 6.35 3.70
N ASN A 53 2.45 7.32 4.30
CA ASN A 53 3.87 7.36 4.63
C ASN A 53 4.76 7.14 3.39
N VAL A 54 5.01 5.91 2.96
CA VAL A 54 5.74 5.62 1.71
C VAL A 54 4.98 4.57 0.92
N TRP A 55 5.11 4.65 -0.41
CA TRP A 55 4.72 3.54 -1.26
C TRP A 55 5.53 2.31 -0.86
N GLU A 56 4.94 1.12 -0.96
CA GLU A 56 5.62 -0.13 -0.65
C GLU A 56 5.73 -0.99 -1.91
N TRP A 57 6.97 -1.39 -2.24
CA TRP A 57 7.24 -2.38 -3.28
C TRP A 57 6.54 -3.71 -3.03
N CYS A 58 6.05 -4.33 -4.10
CA CYS A 58 5.56 -5.70 -4.16
C CYS A 58 6.39 -6.49 -5.18
N SER A 59 6.50 -7.81 -4.98
CA SER A 59 7.25 -8.69 -5.89
C SER A 59 6.61 -8.88 -7.27
N ASP A 60 5.30 -8.62 -7.38
CA ASP A 60 4.54 -8.80 -8.62
C ASP A 60 4.92 -7.77 -9.70
N TRP A 61 5.02 -8.24 -10.94
CA TRP A 61 4.99 -7.35 -12.11
C TRP A 61 3.62 -6.71 -12.27
N LYS A 62 3.59 -5.44 -12.72
CA LYS A 62 2.34 -4.75 -13.00
C LYS A 62 1.70 -5.29 -14.28
N GLY A 63 0.56 -5.95 -14.12
CA GLY A 63 -0.37 -6.30 -15.21
C GLY A 63 -1.82 -6.28 -14.76
N ASP A 64 -2.73 -6.55 -15.69
CA ASP A 64 -4.17 -6.57 -15.40
C ASP A 64 -4.55 -7.70 -14.45
N TYR A 65 -5.61 -7.47 -13.67
CA TYR A 65 -6.19 -8.54 -12.87
C TYR A 65 -6.98 -9.48 -13.78
N LYS A 66 -6.83 -10.79 -13.54
CA LYS A 66 -7.69 -11.77 -14.18
C LYS A 66 -9.10 -11.65 -13.60
N SER A 67 -10.11 -11.81 -14.44
CA SER A 67 -11.53 -11.76 -14.04
C SER A 67 -11.96 -12.95 -13.17
N MET A 68 -11.23 -14.07 -13.25
CA MET A 68 -11.49 -15.28 -12.47
C MET A 68 -10.83 -15.23 -11.09
N SER A 69 -11.43 -15.92 -10.12
CA SER A 69 -10.84 -16.12 -8.80
C SER A 69 -9.49 -16.85 -8.91
N GLN A 70 -8.53 -16.45 -8.07
CA GLN A 70 -7.18 -17.02 -8.03
C GLN A 70 -6.75 -17.29 -6.59
N THR A 71 -6.04 -18.40 -6.39
CA THR A 71 -5.35 -18.71 -5.13
C THR A 71 -3.90 -18.26 -5.22
N ASN A 72 -3.45 -17.40 -4.29
CA ASN A 72 -2.08 -16.88 -4.21
C ASN A 72 -1.48 -16.41 -5.55
N PRO A 73 -2.15 -15.51 -6.30
CA PRO A 73 -1.63 -15.03 -7.57
C PRO A 73 -0.29 -14.32 -7.37
N GLN A 74 0.66 -14.56 -8.28
CA GLN A 74 2.02 -13.98 -8.28
C GLN A 74 2.19 -12.85 -9.31
N GLY A 75 1.09 -12.41 -9.93
CA GLY A 75 1.10 -11.52 -11.08
C GLY A 75 1.63 -12.19 -12.36
N PRO A 76 1.91 -11.41 -13.42
CA PRO A 76 2.56 -11.87 -14.65
C PRO A 76 4.01 -12.31 -14.39
N SER A 77 4.55 -13.20 -15.24
CA SER A 77 5.93 -13.69 -15.14
C SER A 77 6.98 -12.65 -15.56
N THR A 78 6.59 -11.64 -16.34
CA THR A 78 7.46 -10.56 -16.83
C THR A 78 6.69 -9.23 -16.86
N GLY A 79 7.42 -8.11 -16.86
CA GLY A 79 6.83 -6.79 -17.00
C GLY A 79 7.88 -5.69 -17.00
N SER A 80 7.43 -4.46 -17.23
CA SER A 80 8.30 -3.28 -17.23
C SER A 80 8.35 -2.56 -15.87
N TYR A 81 7.34 -2.78 -15.03
CA TYR A 81 7.17 -2.08 -13.75
C TYR A 81 6.81 -3.07 -12.65
N LEU A 82 7.46 -2.97 -11.50
CA LEU A 82 7.04 -3.69 -10.29
C LEU A 82 5.89 -2.94 -9.63
N VAL A 83 4.98 -3.69 -9.00
CA VAL A 83 3.81 -3.12 -8.33
C VAL A 83 4.24 -2.34 -7.09
N ILE A 84 3.64 -1.16 -6.88
CA ILE A 84 3.72 -0.40 -5.63
C ILE A 84 2.32 -0.16 -5.06
N ARG A 85 2.19 -0.18 -3.72
CA ARG A 85 0.91 -0.02 -3.02
C ARG A 85 0.99 0.90 -1.80
N GLY A 86 -0.17 1.31 -1.29
CA GLY A 86 -0.29 2.04 -0.03
C GLY A 86 -0.34 3.56 -0.16
N GLY A 87 0.17 4.15 -1.23
CA GLY A 87 0.33 5.61 -1.30
C GLY A 87 1.54 6.09 -0.50
N SER A 88 1.75 7.39 -0.44
CA SER A 88 2.89 7.99 0.29
C SER A 88 2.51 9.33 0.89
N TRP A 89 3.44 9.96 1.59
CA TRP A 89 3.36 11.32 2.12
C TRP A 89 3.14 12.38 1.02
N LEU A 90 3.40 12.07 -0.25
CA LEU A 90 3.12 12.90 -1.42
C LEU A 90 1.77 12.59 -2.09
N SER A 91 1.16 11.45 -1.76
CA SER A 91 -0.04 10.97 -2.44
C SER A 91 -1.28 11.70 -1.94
N ILE A 92 -2.16 12.06 -2.86
CA ILE A 92 -3.53 12.47 -2.51
C ILE A 92 -4.30 11.29 -1.91
N ALA A 93 -5.39 11.56 -1.21
CA ALA A 93 -6.17 10.53 -0.52
C ALA A 93 -6.56 9.34 -1.41
N ARG A 94 -6.97 9.58 -2.66
CA ARG A 94 -7.29 8.51 -3.62
C ARG A 94 -6.14 7.53 -3.83
N GLY A 95 -4.89 7.98 -3.79
CA GLY A 95 -3.70 7.16 -3.95
C GLY A 95 -3.43 6.24 -2.76
N CYS A 96 -3.94 6.58 -1.57
CA CYS A 96 -3.69 5.84 -0.34
C CYS A 96 -4.73 4.75 -0.03
N ARG A 97 -5.73 4.55 -0.90
CA ARG A 97 -6.75 3.51 -0.70
C ARG A 97 -6.16 2.11 -0.77
N THR A 98 -6.74 1.15 -0.06
CA THR A 98 -6.29 -0.26 -0.05
C THR A 98 -6.34 -0.92 -1.43
N ALA A 99 -7.28 -0.48 -2.27
CA ALA A 99 -7.43 -0.94 -3.66
C ALA A 99 -6.47 -0.27 -4.64
N SER A 100 -5.90 0.89 -4.28
CA SER A 100 -4.99 1.61 -5.17
C SER A 100 -3.70 0.83 -5.39
N ARG A 101 -3.24 0.87 -6.64
CA ARG A 101 -1.99 0.24 -7.10
C ARG A 101 -1.37 1.12 -8.15
N ASP A 102 -0.05 1.18 -8.14
CA ASP A 102 0.70 1.75 -9.24
C ASP A 102 1.88 0.85 -9.63
N GLY A 103 2.71 1.31 -10.56
CA GLY A 103 3.94 0.65 -10.94
C GLY A 103 5.11 1.63 -10.94
N SER A 104 6.31 1.14 -10.61
CA SER A 104 7.55 1.89 -10.69
C SER A 104 8.64 1.03 -11.33
N SER A 105 9.62 1.65 -11.98
CA SER A 105 10.69 0.90 -12.64
C SER A 105 11.54 0.22 -11.56
N PRO A 106 11.98 -1.05 -11.74
CA PRO A 106 12.74 -1.77 -10.72
C PRO A 106 14.05 -1.08 -10.30
N GLY A 107 14.62 -0.24 -11.18
CA GLY A 107 15.83 0.52 -10.91
C GLY A 107 15.60 1.89 -10.26
N ASP A 108 14.34 2.31 -10.05
CA ASP A 108 14.04 3.63 -9.54
C ASP A 108 14.23 3.72 -8.02
N GLY A 109 15.12 4.62 -7.60
CA GLY A 109 15.20 5.10 -6.22
C GLY A 109 14.30 6.33 -6.04
N ASN A 110 13.26 6.22 -5.21
CA ASN A 110 12.35 7.32 -4.91
C ASN A 110 12.22 7.54 -3.40
N ARG A 111 12.36 8.78 -2.94
CA ARG A 111 12.24 9.20 -1.53
C ARG A 111 10.86 8.98 -0.91
N SER A 112 9.85 8.65 -1.71
CA SER A 112 8.50 8.30 -1.24
C SER A 112 8.18 6.81 -1.44
N LEU A 113 9.19 5.97 -1.67
CA LEU A 113 9.07 4.54 -1.95
C LEU A 113 10.00 3.74 -1.04
N GLY A 114 9.45 2.74 -0.36
CA GLY A 114 10.13 1.79 0.50
C GLY A 114 9.56 0.39 0.30
N PHE A 115 9.65 -0.45 1.33
CA PHE A 115 9.13 -1.81 1.30
C PHE A 115 8.86 -2.32 2.71
N ARG A 116 8.13 -3.43 2.78
CA ARG A 116 7.86 -4.18 4.00
C ARG A 116 8.14 -5.65 3.76
N LEU A 117 8.74 -6.31 4.75
CA LEU A 117 9.03 -7.73 4.67
C LEU A 117 7.78 -8.58 4.91
N VAL A 118 7.70 -9.69 4.20
CA VAL A 118 6.72 -10.74 4.43
C VAL A 118 7.49 -12.04 4.55
N PHE A 119 7.10 -12.86 5.52
CA PHE A 119 7.65 -14.19 5.75
C PHE A 119 6.53 -15.22 5.73
N VAL A 120 6.78 -16.35 5.09
CA VAL A 120 5.89 -17.52 5.11
C VAL A 120 6.61 -18.59 5.93
N PRO A 121 6.06 -18.99 7.09
CA PRO A 121 6.64 -20.04 7.94
C PRO A 121 6.77 -21.40 7.25
#